data_AF-A0A662IVX8-F1
#
_entry.id   AF-A0A662IVX8-F1
#
_cell.length_a   1.000
_cell.length_b   1.000
_cell.length_c   1.000
_cell.angle_alpha   90.00
_cell.angle_beta   90.00
_cell.angle_gamma   90.00
#
_symmetry.space_group_name_H-M   'P 1'
#
loop_
_entity.id
_entity.type
_entity.pdbx_description
1 polymer ?
#
loop_
_entity_poly.entity_id
_entity_poly.type
_entity_poly.pdbx_seq_one_letter_code
_entity_poly.pdbx_strand_id
1 'polypeptide(L)'
;MVGEERFLDLTPKAKLAKKFKDEDVFKTVEEVFDKATLEGLYHLINRHVIDVMYGAVASGKESKLYLALNPQDELVAIKIYLTSSSEFRSGILRYIEGDPRFEGVRRDTRSLIYTWAQKEFKNLERAFNAGVKVPRPIAVHRNILVMEFIGDEEGPAPILKEVEARDPRRALKTIMSYIHRLFRGAKLIHGDVSEYNIMVKGDELVLFDFGQAVLTSHPLAEEFLRRDINNTLNYFQRRGALRKGWSADEVFRLVVEGSEEDLAGYLDLFLT
;
A
#
# COMPACT_ATOMS: atom_id res chain seq x y z
N MET A 1 20.95 -20.15 -44.07
CA MET A 1 21.23 -19.90 -42.65
C MET A 1 21.58 -18.43 -42.50
N VAL A 2 20.63 -17.62 -42.04
CA VAL A 2 20.85 -16.21 -41.67
C VAL A 2 20.17 -16.02 -40.33
N GLY A 3 20.87 -15.35 -39.42
CA GLY A 3 20.74 -15.46 -37.98
C GLY A 3 19.37 -15.10 -37.43
N GLU A 4 18.94 -15.89 -36.46
CA GLU A 4 17.99 -15.48 -35.45
C GLU A 4 18.56 -14.25 -34.74
N GLU A 5 17.93 -13.08 -34.97
CA GLU A 5 18.13 -11.92 -34.10
C GLU A 5 17.59 -12.29 -32.71
N ARG A 6 18.50 -12.71 -31.82
CA ARG A 6 18.24 -12.74 -30.39
C ARG A 6 17.95 -11.32 -29.95
N PHE A 7 16.68 -11.02 -29.71
CA PHE A 7 16.29 -9.89 -28.87
C PHE A 7 17.04 -10.05 -27.54
N LEU A 8 18.09 -9.26 -27.35
CA LEU A 8 18.77 -9.15 -26.06
C LEU A 8 17.73 -8.60 -25.08
N ASP A 9 17.27 -9.45 -24.16
CA ASP A 9 16.51 -9.00 -22.99
C ASP A 9 17.35 -7.97 -22.25
N LEU A 10 17.04 -6.70 -22.47
CA LEU A 10 17.65 -5.58 -21.78
C LEU A 10 17.39 -5.73 -20.28
N THR A 11 18.40 -5.49 -19.44
CA THR A 11 18.22 -5.45 -17.99
C THR A 11 17.17 -4.39 -17.61
N PRO A 12 16.48 -4.52 -16.45
CA PRO A 12 15.53 -3.49 -15.99
C PRO A 12 16.16 -2.09 -16.00
N LYS A 13 17.43 -1.99 -15.56
CA LYS A 13 18.24 -0.77 -15.63
C LYS A 13 18.35 -0.20 -17.04
N ALA A 14 18.61 -1.03 -18.05
CA ALA A 14 18.73 -0.59 -19.44
C ALA A 14 17.38 -0.22 -20.08
N LYS A 15 16.29 -0.92 -19.75
CA LYS A 15 14.92 -0.56 -20.19
C LYS A 15 14.47 0.76 -19.58
N LEU A 16 14.61 0.91 -18.26
CA LEU A 16 14.24 2.12 -17.53
C LEU A 16 15.10 3.31 -17.93
N ALA A 17 16.42 3.11 -18.10
CA ALA A 17 17.31 4.15 -18.60
C ALA A 17 17.01 4.57 -20.05
N LYS A 18 16.28 3.75 -20.83
CA LYS A 18 15.78 4.14 -22.17
C LYS A 18 14.44 4.85 -22.10
N LYS A 19 13.55 4.45 -21.19
CA LYS A 19 12.19 4.99 -21.02
C LYS A 19 12.18 6.34 -20.28
N PHE A 20 13.00 6.46 -19.25
CA PHE A 20 13.20 7.67 -18.45
C PHE A 20 14.48 8.39 -18.86
N LYS A 21 14.89 8.25 -20.13
CA LYS A 21 16.10 8.85 -20.71
C LYS A 21 15.88 10.35 -20.99
N ASP A 22 15.54 11.08 -19.94
CA ASP A 22 15.66 12.53 -19.88
C ASP A 22 16.47 12.88 -18.63
N GLU A 23 17.34 13.86 -18.83
CA GLU A 23 18.42 14.39 -17.99
C GLU A 23 18.24 14.21 -16.47
N ASP A 24 19.33 13.78 -15.79
CA ASP A 24 19.55 13.83 -14.33
C ASP A 24 18.27 14.11 -13.53
N VAL A 25 17.36 13.13 -13.44
CA VAL A 25 16.08 13.30 -12.73
C VAL A 25 16.33 13.78 -11.29
N PHE A 26 17.46 13.39 -10.70
CA PHE A 26 17.90 13.88 -9.40
C PHE A 26 18.06 15.42 -9.35
N LYS A 27 18.53 16.09 -10.41
CA LYS A 27 18.61 17.57 -10.50
C LYS A 27 17.23 18.22 -10.56
N THR A 28 16.30 17.69 -11.35
CA THR A 28 14.91 18.18 -11.38
C THR A 28 14.21 17.94 -10.04
N VAL A 29 14.57 16.86 -9.35
CA VAL A 29 14.04 16.47 -8.04
C VAL A 29 14.64 17.32 -6.90
N GLU A 30 15.89 17.76 -7.00
CA GLU A 30 16.54 18.69 -6.06
C GLU A 30 15.82 20.04 -5.97
N GLU A 31 15.20 20.51 -7.05
CA GLU A 31 14.45 21.78 -7.05
C GLU A 31 13.10 21.72 -6.32
N VAL A 32 12.53 20.53 -6.15
CA VAL A 32 11.16 20.33 -5.64
C VAL A 32 11.15 19.91 -4.16
N PHE A 33 12.24 19.36 -3.65
CA PHE A 33 12.31 18.84 -2.29
C PHE A 33 12.96 19.81 -1.29
N ASP A 34 12.47 19.78 -0.06
CA ASP A 34 13.13 20.47 1.03
C ASP A 34 14.48 19.80 1.38
N LYS A 35 15.40 20.58 1.95
CA LYS A 35 16.73 20.10 2.37
C LYS A 35 16.66 18.84 3.23
N ALA A 36 15.65 18.73 4.09
CA ALA A 36 15.51 17.60 4.99
C ALA A 36 15.16 16.30 4.25
N THR A 37 14.34 16.39 3.20
CA THR A 37 14.00 15.26 2.32
C THR A 37 15.23 14.84 1.52
N LEU A 38 15.98 15.79 0.95
CA LEU A 38 17.21 15.50 0.20
C LEU A 38 18.26 14.78 1.06
N GLU A 39 18.54 15.30 2.26
CA GLU A 39 19.41 14.61 3.22
C GLU A 39 18.93 13.19 3.55
N GLY A 40 17.62 12.98 3.60
CA GLY A 40 17.04 11.65 3.85
C GLY A 40 17.23 10.69 2.68
N LEU A 41 17.13 11.17 1.44
CA LEU A 41 17.43 10.39 0.24
C LEU A 41 18.92 10.03 0.19
N TYR A 42 19.81 11.00 0.42
CA TYR A 42 21.25 10.76 0.51
C TYR A 42 21.59 9.72 1.60
N HIS A 43 20.90 9.76 2.75
CA HIS A 43 21.05 8.75 3.80
C HIS A 43 20.69 7.34 3.29
N LEU A 44 19.58 7.19 2.57
CA LEU A 44 19.14 5.89 2.04
C LEU A 44 20.07 5.36 0.94
N ILE A 45 20.60 6.25 0.09
CA ILE A 45 21.61 5.91 -0.94
C ILE A 45 22.90 5.42 -0.28
N ASN A 46 23.41 6.17 0.71
CA ASN A 46 24.64 5.80 1.43
C ASN A 46 24.50 4.49 2.23
N ARG A 47 23.26 4.09 2.55
CA ARG A 47 22.96 2.80 3.18
C ARG A 47 22.70 1.67 2.19
N HIS A 48 22.91 1.90 0.89
CA HIS A 48 22.69 0.92 -0.17
C HIS A 48 21.24 0.40 -0.23
N VAL A 49 20.27 1.24 0.14
CA VAL A 49 18.83 0.93 0.00
C VAL A 49 18.32 1.30 -1.39
N ILE A 50 18.84 2.39 -1.94
CA ILE A 50 18.51 2.94 -3.26
C ILE A 50 19.83 3.14 -4.02
N ASP A 51 19.85 2.81 -5.31
CA ASP A 51 20.95 3.11 -6.24
C ASP A 51 20.56 4.26 -7.19
N VAL A 52 19.51 4.05 -7.99
CA VAL A 52 19.05 5.02 -8.98
C VAL A 52 17.59 5.35 -8.74
N MET A 53 17.25 6.65 -8.67
CA MET A 53 15.88 7.14 -8.57
C MET A 53 15.42 7.68 -9.93
N TYR A 54 14.21 7.30 -10.34
CA TYR A 54 13.53 7.75 -11.55
C TYR A 54 12.40 8.74 -11.22
N GLY A 55 11.65 9.12 -12.25
CA GLY A 55 10.55 10.08 -12.15
C GLY A 55 9.42 9.63 -11.22
N ALA A 56 8.54 10.59 -10.89
CA ALA A 56 7.33 10.31 -10.13
C ALA A 56 6.39 9.41 -10.93
N VAL A 57 5.93 8.33 -10.32
CA VAL A 57 4.94 7.40 -10.90
C VAL A 57 3.51 7.75 -10.50
N ALA A 58 3.33 8.40 -9.35
CA ALA A 58 2.04 8.89 -8.89
C ALA A 58 2.22 10.10 -7.97
N SER A 59 1.25 11.02 -8.00
CA SER A 59 1.19 12.17 -7.10
C SER A 59 -0.17 12.19 -6.41
N GLY A 60 -0.17 12.03 -5.09
CA GLY A 60 -1.34 12.23 -4.25
C GLY A 60 -1.32 13.60 -3.56
N LYS A 61 -2.38 13.89 -2.79
CA LYS A 61 -2.47 15.11 -1.98
C LYS A 61 -1.46 15.14 -0.83
N GLU A 62 -1.10 13.98 -0.29
CA GLU A 62 -0.33 13.84 0.94
C GLU A 62 1.08 13.28 0.71
N SER A 63 1.31 12.63 -0.44
CA SER A 63 2.59 12.04 -0.78
C SER A 63 2.79 11.95 -2.29
N LYS A 64 4.05 11.82 -2.70
CA LYS A 64 4.44 11.47 -4.07
C LYS A 64 5.14 10.12 -4.05
N LEU A 65 4.84 9.31 -5.05
CA LEU A 65 5.45 7.99 -5.26
C LEU A 65 6.44 8.09 -6.42
N TYR A 66 7.66 7.63 -6.19
CA TYR A 66 8.73 7.59 -7.18
C TYR A 66 9.18 6.15 -7.41
N LEU A 67 9.61 5.86 -8.64
CA LEU A 67 10.24 4.61 -8.98
C LEU A 67 11.74 4.71 -8.74
N ALA A 68 12.37 3.63 -8.28
CA ALA A 68 13.81 3.53 -8.12
C ALA A 68 14.30 2.10 -8.33
N LEU A 69 15.61 1.93 -8.48
CA LEU A 69 16.31 0.66 -8.37
C LEU A 69 17.11 0.63 -7.07
N ASN A 70 17.19 -0.53 -6.45
CA ASN A 70 18.17 -0.82 -5.41
C ASN A 70 19.52 -1.25 -6.04
N PRO A 71 20.59 -1.45 -5.24
CA PRO A 71 21.89 -1.89 -5.74
C PRO A 71 21.93 -3.29 -6.36
N GLN A 72 20.84 -4.06 -6.24
CA GLN A 72 20.66 -5.36 -6.87
C GLN A 72 19.87 -5.25 -8.20
N ASP A 73 19.65 -4.03 -8.70
CA ASP A 73 18.84 -3.72 -9.88
C ASP A 73 17.38 -4.24 -9.77
N GLU A 74 16.83 -4.33 -8.56
CA GLU A 74 15.42 -4.60 -8.31
C GLU A 74 14.61 -3.30 -8.20
N LEU A 75 13.39 -3.31 -8.74
CA LEU A 75 12.46 -2.17 -8.66
C LEU A 75 11.94 -1.96 -7.23
N VAL A 76 12.05 -0.72 -6.76
CA VAL A 76 11.53 -0.27 -5.46
C VAL A 76 10.70 1.00 -5.63
N ALA A 77 9.71 1.16 -4.75
CA ALA A 77 8.86 2.34 -4.69
C ALA A 77 9.32 3.24 -3.52
N ILE A 78 9.44 4.54 -3.78
CA ILE A 78 9.78 5.54 -2.76
C ILE A 78 8.56 6.45 -2.57
N LYS A 79 7.87 6.31 -1.44
CA LYS A 79 6.77 7.18 -1.02
C LYS A 79 7.33 8.30 -0.15
N ILE A 80 7.20 9.55 -0.63
CA ILE A 80 7.67 10.75 0.07
C ILE A 80 6.46 11.56 0.50
N TYR A 81 6.25 11.70 1.82
CA TYR A 81 5.15 12.50 2.36
C TYR A 81 5.46 14.00 2.26
N LEU A 82 4.47 14.76 1.82
CA LEU A 82 4.58 16.21 1.58
C LEU A 82 4.53 16.98 2.90
N THR A 83 5.53 17.84 3.14
CA THR A 83 5.72 18.56 4.41
C THR A 83 4.86 19.81 4.58
N SER A 84 4.09 20.22 3.55
CA SER A 84 3.55 21.58 3.43
C SER A 84 2.02 21.72 3.52
N SER A 85 1.21 20.66 3.59
CA SER A 85 -0.26 20.83 3.57
C SER A 85 -0.89 20.92 4.97
N SER A 86 -1.64 22.00 5.21
CA SER A 86 -2.51 22.13 6.40
C SER A 86 -3.62 21.07 6.43
N GLU A 87 -4.05 20.61 5.27
CA GLU A 87 -5.06 19.57 5.06
C GLU A 87 -4.61 18.20 5.60
N PHE A 88 -3.31 17.89 5.54
CA PHE A 88 -2.75 16.66 6.12
C PHE A 88 -3.10 16.54 7.61
N ARG A 89 -2.92 17.61 8.38
CA ARG A 89 -3.18 17.60 9.83
C ARG A 89 -4.63 17.26 10.15
N SER A 90 -5.60 17.87 9.46
CA SER A 90 -7.02 17.58 9.69
C SER A 90 -7.40 16.16 9.28
N GLY A 91 -6.80 15.65 8.19
CA GLY A 91 -7.10 14.31 7.67
C GLY A 91 -6.56 13.18 8.54
N ILE A 92 -5.38 13.35 9.15
CA ILE A 92 -4.71 12.26 9.86
C ILE A 92 -5.17 12.05 11.29
N LEU A 93 -5.69 13.09 11.97
CA LEU A 93 -5.94 13.06 13.42
C LEU A 93 -6.81 11.88 13.86
N ARG A 94 -7.88 11.59 13.12
CA ARG A 94 -8.80 10.49 13.43
C ARG A 94 -8.18 9.09 13.33
N TYR A 95 -6.99 8.97 12.74
CA TYR A 95 -6.27 7.71 12.55
C TYR A 95 -5.05 7.58 13.49
N ILE A 96 -4.75 8.61 14.29
CA ILE A 96 -3.68 8.62 15.29
C ILE A 96 -4.18 8.88 16.70
N GLU A 97 -5.43 9.31 16.85
CA GLU A 97 -6.06 9.47 18.16
C GLU A 97 -6.11 8.13 18.89
N GLY A 98 -5.56 8.10 20.11
CA GLY A 98 -5.44 6.85 20.88
C GLY A 98 -4.38 5.87 20.35
N ASP A 99 -3.55 6.26 19.36
CA ASP A 99 -2.41 5.47 18.93
C ASP A 99 -1.20 5.76 19.84
N PRO A 100 -0.73 4.79 20.65
CA PRO A 100 0.35 5.01 21.60
C PRO A 100 1.68 5.39 20.92
N ARG A 101 1.82 5.12 19.61
CA ARG A 101 3.02 5.51 18.83
C ARG A 101 3.13 7.03 18.64
N PHE A 102 2.04 7.76 18.88
CA PHE A 102 1.98 9.22 18.76
C PHE A 102 2.04 9.91 20.13
N GLU A 103 2.06 9.15 21.23
CA GLU A 103 2.25 9.71 22.57
C GLU A 103 3.63 10.38 22.69
N GLY A 104 3.65 11.62 23.19
CA GLY A 104 4.89 12.39 23.33
C GLY A 104 5.48 12.93 22.03
N VAL A 105 4.88 12.63 20.87
CA VAL A 105 5.30 13.23 19.59
C VAL A 105 4.95 14.71 19.57
N ARG A 106 5.92 15.55 19.18
CA ARG A 106 5.69 16.97 19.02
C ARG A 106 4.60 17.21 17.98
N ARG A 107 3.68 18.13 18.27
CA ARG A 107 2.54 18.45 17.39
C ARG A 107 2.92 19.30 16.16
N ASP A 108 4.21 19.54 15.93
CA ASP A 108 4.68 20.20 14.72
C ASP A 108 4.54 19.29 13.49
N THR A 109 4.34 19.88 12.30
CA THR A 109 4.00 19.14 11.08
C THR A 109 5.05 18.10 10.74
N ARG A 110 6.33 18.44 10.90
CA ARG A 110 7.45 17.59 10.51
C ARG A 110 7.52 16.35 11.39
N SER A 111 7.45 16.53 12.71
CA SER A 111 7.44 15.41 13.67
C SER A 111 6.25 14.48 13.40
N LEU A 112 5.06 15.02 13.16
CA LEU A 112 3.88 14.22 12.83
C LEU A 112 4.05 13.42 11.53
N ILE A 113 4.59 14.04 10.47
CA ILE A 113 4.83 13.36 9.19
C ILE A 113 5.86 12.24 9.34
N TYR A 114 6.94 12.47 10.09
CA TYR A 114 7.96 11.43 10.28
C TYR A 114 7.40 10.24 11.05
N THR A 115 6.62 10.50 12.11
CA THR A 115 5.92 9.45 12.84
C THR A 115 4.88 8.75 11.96
N TRP A 116 4.20 9.48 11.06
CA TRP A 116 3.25 8.90 10.11
C TRP A 116 3.92 7.95 9.11
N ALA A 117 5.03 8.35 8.51
CA ALA A 117 5.84 7.47 7.65
C ALA A 117 6.30 6.22 8.41
N GLN A 118 6.75 6.39 9.65
CA GLN A 118 7.14 5.28 10.53
C GLN A 118 5.96 4.37 10.89
N LYS A 119 4.76 4.93 11.09
CA LYS A 119 3.51 4.19 11.31
C LYS A 119 3.16 3.33 10.10
N GLU A 120 3.19 3.89 8.89
CA GLU A 120 2.90 3.13 7.67
C GLU A 120 3.90 1.98 7.48
N PHE A 121 5.20 2.24 7.64
CA PHE A 121 6.24 1.19 7.61
C PHE A 121 5.93 0.05 8.59
N LYS A 122 5.63 0.37 9.86
CA LYS A 122 5.34 -0.62 10.90
C LYS A 122 4.03 -1.36 10.65
N ASN A 123 3.04 -0.70 10.06
CA ASN A 123 1.78 -1.32 9.69
C ASN A 123 1.98 -2.32 8.54
N LEU A 124 2.76 -1.95 7.51
CA LEU A 124 3.14 -2.88 6.42
C LEU A 124 3.90 -4.09 6.95
N GLU A 125 4.86 -3.91 7.88
CA GLU A 125 5.58 -5.04 8.50
C GLU A 125 4.61 -5.99 9.22
N ARG A 126 3.67 -5.46 10.00
CA ARG A 126 2.67 -6.28 10.69
C ARG A 126 1.76 -7.04 9.73
N ALA A 127 1.29 -6.37 8.67
CA ALA A 127 0.43 -6.99 7.66
C ALA A 127 1.17 -8.11 6.90
N PHE A 128 2.39 -7.83 6.46
CA PHE A 128 3.26 -8.81 5.78
C PHE A 128 3.50 -10.04 6.67
N ASN A 129 3.86 -9.84 7.93
CA ASN A 129 4.09 -10.94 8.89
C ASN A 129 2.81 -11.73 9.23
N ALA A 130 1.63 -11.13 9.08
CA ALA A 130 0.35 -11.81 9.23
C ALA A 130 -0.09 -12.58 7.96
N GLY A 131 0.76 -12.63 6.92
CA GLY A 131 0.47 -13.35 5.67
C GLY A 131 -0.50 -12.61 4.75
N VAL A 132 -0.62 -11.29 4.90
CA VAL A 132 -1.36 -10.43 3.97
C VAL A 132 -0.40 -10.00 2.86
N LYS A 133 -0.84 -10.09 1.59
CA LYS A 133 -0.06 -9.59 0.47
C LYS A 133 -0.13 -8.05 0.46
N VAL A 134 1.02 -7.45 0.76
CA VAL A 134 1.24 -6.00 0.79
C VAL A 134 2.60 -5.71 0.15
N PRO A 135 2.89 -4.47 -0.29
CA PRO A 135 4.25 -4.09 -0.66
C PRO A 135 5.20 -4.36 0.50
N ARG A 136 6.21 -5.22 0.29
CA ARG A 136 7.18 -5.52 1.35
C ARG A 136 7.89 -4.23 1.78
N PRO A 137 7.83 -3.83 3.06
CA PRO A 137 8.52 -2.63 3.53
C PRO A 137 10.04 -2.89 3.54
N ILE A 138 10.82 -1.92 3.06
CA ILE A 138 12.29 -2.06 2.92
C ILE A 138 13.00 -1.14 3.91
N ALA A 139 12.68 0.15 3.90
CA ALA A 139 13.26 1.12 4.82
C ALA A 139 12.33 2.30 5.06
N VAL A 140 12.53 3.00 6.17
CA VAL A 140 11.90 4.30 6.42
C VAL A 140 12.92 5.24 7.05
N HIS A 141 12.94 6.48 6.57
CA HIS A 141 13.79 7.52 7.12
C HIS A 141 13.12 8.88 6.92
N ARG A 142 12.92 9.63 8.01
CA ARG A 142 12.21 10.93 7.98
C ARG A 142 10.82 10.76 7.34
N ASN A 143 10.52 11.51 6.29
CA ASN A 143 9.28 11.47 5.51
C ASN A 143 9.35 10.52 4.29
N ILE A 144 10.32 9.60 4.25
CA ILE A 144 10.57 8.73 3.10
C ILE A 144 10.34 7.28 3.53
N LEU A 145 9.42 6.61 2.84
CA LEU A 145 9.15 5.18 2.95
C LEU A 145 9.60 4.49 1.66
N VAL A 146 10.49 3.51 1.78
CA VAL A 146 10.91 2.64 0.68
C VAL A 146 10.27 1.27 0.86
N MET A 147 9.64 0.77 -0.19
CA MET A 147 8.93 -0.51 -0.20
C MET A 147 9.07 -1.18 -1.57
N GLU A 148 8.68 -2.45 -1.64
CA GLU A 148 8.55 -3.19 -2.90
C GLU A 148 7.72 -2.41 -3.93
N PHE A 149 8.19 -2.37 -5.17
CA PHE A 149 7.38 -1.87 -6.26
C PHE A 149 6.47 -2.97 -6.81
N ILE A 150 5.16 -2.75 -6.73
CA ILE A 150 4.16 -3.67 -7.28
C ILE A 150 3.87 -3.25 -8.72
N GLY A 151 4.60 -3.84 -9.66
CA GLY A 151 4.52 -3.54 -11.08
C GLY A 151 5.70 -4.14 -11.82
N ASP A 152 6.03 -3.55 -12.97
CA ASP A 152 7.16 -3.91 -13.82
C ASP A 152 7.77 -2.65 -14.47
N GLU A 153 8.61 -2.79 -15.50
CA GLU A 153 9.22 -1.65 -16.18
C GLU A 153 8.20 -0.82 -16.99
N GLU A 154 7.00 -1.36 -17.23
CA GLU A 154 5.93 -0.63 -17.89
C GLU A 154 5.20 0.35 -16.96
N GLY A 155 5.10 0.01 -15.67
CA GLY A 155 4.54 0.88 -14.65
C GLY A 155 3.99 0.12 -13.45
N PRO A 156 3.27 0.82 -12.56
CA PRO A 156 2.60 0.18 -11.43
C PRO A 156 1.53 -0.78 -11.94
N ALA A 157 1.29 -1.85 -11.18
CA ALA A 157 0.15 -2.74 -11.42
C ALA A 157 -1.16 -1.94 -11.32
N PRO A 158 -2.16 -2.22 -12.18
CA PRO A 158 -3.44 -1.53 -12.13
C PRO A 158 -4.18 -1.83 -10.83
N ILE A 159 -5.04 -0.92 -10.41
CA ILE A 159 -5.89 -1.12 -9.23
C ILE A 159 -7.20 -1.80 -9.58
N LEU A 160 -7.85 -2.44 -8.59
CA LEU A 160 -9.12 -3.15 -8.73
C LEU A 160 -10.30 -2.27 -9.19
N LYS A 161 -10.14 -0.95 -9.12
CA LYS A 161 -11.05 0.04 -9.70
C LYS A 161 -10.95 0.09 -11.23
N GLU A 162 -9.76 -0.07 -11.77
CA GLU A 162 -9.42 0.08 -13.19
C GLU A 162 -9.60 -1.24 -13.95
N VAL A 163 -9.30 -2.36 -13.29
CA VAL A 163 -9.41 -3.71 -13.86
C VAL A 163 -10.26 -4.60 -12.98
N GLU A 164 -10.87 -5.63 -13.59
CA GLU A 164 -11.60 -6.65 -12.85
C GLU A 164 -10.66 -7.79 -12.46
N ALA A 165 -10.86 -8.35 -11.26
CA ALA A 165 -10.19 -9.56 -10.88
C ALA A 165 -10.64 -10.73 -11.79
N ARG A 166 -9.70 -11.57 -12.21
CA ARG A 166 -9.96 -12.70 -13.11
C ARG A 166 -11.02 -13.66 -12.57
N ASP A 167 -10.98 -13.92 -11.27
CA ASP A 167 -12.00 -14.66 -10.54
C ASP A 167 -12.55 -13.79 -9.40
N PRO A 168 -13.66 -13.07 -9.62
CA PRO A 168 -14.27 -12.20 -8.62
C PRO A 168 -14.68 -12.93 -7.33
N ARG A 169 -15.06 -14.22 -7.42
CA ARG A 169 -15.45 -15.02 -6.26
C ARG A 169 -14.25 -15.31 -5.38
N ARG A 170 -13.15 -15.76 -5.99
CA ARG A 170 -11.87 -15.97 -5.28
C ARG A 170 -11.30 -14.67 -4.76
N ALA A 171 -11.44 -13.57 -5.50
CA ALA A 171 -10.99 -12.25 -5.08
C ALA A 171 -11.70 -11.78 -3.81
N LEU A 172 -13.04 -11.91 -3.74
CA LEU A 172 -13.81 -11.59 -2.53
C LEU A 172 -13.29 -12.38 -1.32
N LYS A 173 -13.15 -13.71 -1.46
CA LYS A 173 -12.65 -14.57 -0.37
C LYS A 173 -11.22 -14.20 0.05
N THR A 174 -10.37 -13.86 -0.91
CA THR A 174 -8.99 -13.44 -0.64
C THR A 174 -8.94 -12.13 0.15
N ILE A 175 -9.71 -11.12 -0.27
CA ILE A 175 -9.74 -9.81 0.42
C ILE A 175 -10.35 -9.96 1.82
N MET A 176 -11.39 -10.80 1.98
CA MET A 176 -11.98 -11.07 3.30
C MET A 176 -11.04 -11.82 4.23
N SER A 177 -10.27 -12.77 3.69
CA SER A 177 -9.16 -13.42 4.41
C SER A 177 -8.10 -12.40 4.84
N TYR A 178 -7.75 -11.42 3.99
CA TYR A 178 -6.82 -10.35 4.38
C TYR A 178 -7.38 -9.50 5.53
N ILE A 179 -8.65 -9.11 5.48
CA ILE A 179 -9.29 -8.35 6.57
C ILE A 179 -9.25 -9.16 7.88
N HIS A 180 -9.56 -10.46 7.83
CA HIS A 180 -9.47 -11.35 8.98
C HIS A 180 -8.04 -11.46 9.54
N ARG A 181 -7.04 -11.70 8.68
CA ARG A 181 -5.62 -11.77 9.08
C ARG A 181 -5.11 -10.47 9.66
N LEU A 182 -5.50 -9.32 9.11
CA LEU A 182 -5.17 -8.02 9.67
C LEU A 182 -5.71 -7.91 11.10
N PHE A 183 -7.00 -8.19 11.29
CA PHE A 183 -7.63 -8.06 12.60
C PHE A 183 -7.07 -9.05 13.63
N ARG A 184 -7.02 -10.34 13.27
CA ARG A 184 -6.66 -11.43 14.19
C ARG A 184 -5.15 -11.56 14.37
N GLY A 185 -4.41 -11.54 13.28
CA GLY A 185 -2.96 -11.78 13.22
C GLY A 185 -2.11 -10.53 13.43
N ALA A 186 -2.45 -9.42 12.76
CA ALA A 186 -1.67 -8.18 12.85
C ALA A 186 -2.12 -7.23 13.97
N LYS A 187 -3.29 -7.48 14.59
CA LYS A 187 -3.98 -6.55 15.51
C LYS A 187 -4.15 -5.17 14.88
N LEU A 188 -4.52 -5.18 13.60
CA LEU A 188 -4.59 -4.01 12.73
C LEU A 188 -5.91 -4.01 11.96
N ILE A 189 -6.42 -2.83 11.65
CA ILE A 189 -7.56 -2.60 10.77
C ILE A 189 -7.09 -1.62 9.71
N HIS A 190 -7.34 -1.89 8.43
CA HIS A 190 -6.87 -1.03 7.35
C HIS A 190 -7.59 0.33 7.38
N GLY A 191 -8.90 0.32 7.63
CA GLY A 191 -9.75 1.50 7.74
C GLY A 191 -10.15 2.15 6.41
N ASP A 192 -9.68 1.56 5.29
CA ASP A 192 -10.07 1.95 3.93
C ASP A 192 -9.84 0.83 2.88
N VAL A 193 -10.18 -0.42 3.20
CA VAL A 193 -10.19 -1.48 2.17
C VAL A 193 -11.27 -1.14 1.13
N SER A 194 -10.84 -0.88 -0.10
CA SER A 194 -11.70 -0.53 -1.23
C SER A 194 -11.03 -0.87 -2.56
N GLU A 195 -11.76 -0.78 -3.66
CA GLU A 195 -11.22 -1.00 -5.00
C GLU A 195 -10.10 -0.02 -5.41
N TYR A 196 -9.93 1.07 -4.66
CA TYR A 196 -8.87 2.05 -4.89
C TYR A 196 -7.54 1.66 -4.25
N ASN A 197 -7.55 0.82 -3.20
CA ASN A 197 -6.38 0.47 -2.38
C ASN A 197 -5.93 -0.99 -2.57
N ILE A 198 -6.35 -1.63 -3.67
CA ILE A 198 -5.99 -3.00 -4.02
C ILE A 198 -5.40 -3.01 -5.43
N MET A 199 -4.13 -3.38 -5.54
CA MET A 199 -3.45 -3.62 -6.82
C MET A 199 -3.70 -5.05 -7.31
N VAL A 200 -3.79 -5.21 -8.63
CA VAL A 200 -4.01 -6.49 -9.31
C VAL A 200 -2.78 -6.82 -10.16
N LYS A 201 -1.96 -7.77 -9.69
CA LYS A 201 -0.75 -8.23 -10.39
C LYS A 201 -0.95 -9.68 -10.85
N GLY A 202 -1.40 -9.85 -12.09
CA GLY A 202 -1.84 -11.16 -12.58
C GLY A 202 -3.04 -11.66 -11.77
N ASP A 203 -2.88 -12.80 -11.10
CA ASP A 203 -3.91 -13.36 -10.21
C ASP A 203 -3.72 -12.95 -8.73
N GLU A 204 -2.67 -12.18 -8.40
CA GLU A 204 -2.41 -11.71 -7.03
C GLU A 204 -3.12 -10.38 -6.75
N LEU A 205 -3.74 -10.30 -5.57
CA LEU A 205 -4.30 -9.08 -5.01
C LEU A 205 -3.38 -8.57 -3.91
N VAL A 206 -2.92 -7.33 -4.04
CA VAL A 206 -1.99 -6.70 -3.11
C VAL A 206 -2.65 -5.48 -2.49
N LEU A 207 -2.84 -5.51 -1.18
CA LEU A 207 -3.39 -4.40 -0.41
C LEU A 207 -2.29 -3.37 -0.14
N PHE A 208 -2.56 -2.08 -0.33
CA PHE A 208 -1.58 -1.01 -0.13
C PHE A 208 -2.20 0.22 0.55
N ASP A 209 -1.36 1.20 0.89
CA ASP A 209 -1.72 2.44 1.60
C ASP A 209 -2.13 2.25 3.07
N PHE A 210 -1.20 1.71 3.86
CA PHE A 210 -1.39 1.41 5.28
C PHE A 210 -1.19 2.62 6.21
N GLY A 211 -1.10 3.84 5.67
CA GLY A 211 -0.93 5.06 6.45
C GLY A 211 -2.09 5.28 7.41
N GLN A 212 -3.32 5.05 6.93
CA GLN A 212 -4.56 5.23 7.71
C GLN A 212 -4.92 4.02 8.58
N ALA A 213 -4.20 2.91 8.48
CA ALA A 213 -4.48 1.71 9.27
C ALA A 213 -4.29 1.95 10.77
N VAL A 214 -5.23 1.45 11.58
CA VAL A 214 -5.29 1.66 13.04
C VAL A 214 -5.15 0.35 13.79
N LEU A 215 -4.72 0.42 15.06
CA LEU A 215 -4.71 -0.75 15.94
C LEU A 215 -6.13 -1.18 16.30
N THR A 216 -6.35 -2.46 16.60
CA THR A 216 -7.66 -2.96 17.06
C THR A 216 -8.12 -2.37 18.41
N SER A 217 -7.21 -1.72 19.15
CA SER A 217 -7.50 -0.99 20.39
C SER A 217 -7.94 0.46 20.15
N HIS A 218 -7.98 0.93 18.90
CA HIS A 218 -8.38 2.29 18.56
C HIS A 218 -9.85 2.54 18.96
N PRO A 219 -10.22 3.74 19.47
CA PRO A 219 -11.59 4.01 19.90
C PRO A 219 -12.66 3.78 18.81
N LEU A 220 -12.29 4.05 17.55
CA LEU A 220 -13.13 3.86 16.36
C LEU A 220 -12.87 2.52 15.62
N ALA A 221 -12.22 1.54 16.26
CA ALA A 221 -11.85 0.28 15.61
C ALA A 221 -13.05 -0.44 14.96
N GLU A 222 -14.18 -0.54 15.66
CA GLU A 222 -15.38 -1.19 15.13
C GLU A 222 -15.90 -0.49 13.86
N GLU A 223 -15.95 0.85 13.87
CA GLU A 223 -16.39 1.64 12.71
C GLU A 223 -15.51 1.40 11.49
N PHE A 224 -14.19 1.43 11.68
CA PHE A 224 -13.23 1.17 10.59
C PHE A 224 -13.34 -0.24 10.04
N LEU A 225 -13.50 -1.25 10.91
CA LEU A 225 -13.64 -2.63 10.45
C LEU A 225 -14.95 -2.84 9.68
N ARG A 226 -16.06 -2.28 10.17
CA ARG A 226 -17.35 -2.32 9.46
C ARG A 226 -17.25 -1.63 8.10
N ARG A 227 -16.52 -0.52 8.00
CA ARG A 227 -16.27 0.16 6.72
C ARG A 227 -15.52 -0.75 5.75
N ASP A 228 -14.43 -1.38 6.17
CA ASP A 228 -13.63 -2.29 5.32
C ASP A 228 -14.48 -3.46 4.79
N ILE A 229 -15.26 -4.08 5.68
CA ILE A 229 -16.17 -5.18 5.34
C ILE A 229 -17.23 -4.72 4.33
N ASN A 230 -17.94 -3.62 4.64
CA ASN A 230 -19.03 -3.14 3.81
C ASN A 230 -18.55 -2.68 2.44
N ASN A 231 -17.42 -1.96 2.36
CA ASN A 231 -16.84 -1.54 1.09
C ASN A 231 -16.55 -2.75 0.20
N THR A 232 -15.94 -3.78 0.76
CA THR A 232 -15.60 -5.01 0.04
C THR A 232 -16.86 -5.75 -0.43
N LEU A 233 -17.82 -6.02 0.46
CA LEU A 233 -19.07 -6.71 0.10
C LEU A 233 -19.85 -5.96 -0.97
N ASN A 234 -19.97 -4.63 -0.82
CA ASN A 234 -20.69 -3.79 -1.76
C ASN A 234 -20.01 -3.75 -3.14
N TYR A 235 -18.67 -3.72 -3.20
CA TYR A 235 -17.94 -3.81 -4.47
C TYR A 235 -18.28 -5.10 -5.21
N PHE A 236 -18.15 -6.26 -4.57
CA PHE A 236 -18.39 -7.56 -5.22
C PHE A 236 -19.87 -7.81 -5.52
N GLN A 237 -20.79 -7.24 -4.75
CA GLN A 237 -22.20 -7.23 -5.09
C GLN A 237 -22.47 -6.41 -6.37
N ARG A 238 -21.88 -5.22 -6.50
CA ARG A 238 -22.01 -4.39 -7.73
C ARG A 238 -21.43 -5.07 -8.96
N ARG A 239 -20.37 -5.87 -8.79
CA ARG A 239 -19.75 -6.69 -9.85
C ARG A 239 -20.50 -7.98 -10.15
N GLY A 240 -21.60 -8.26 -9.46
CA GLY A 240 -22.42 -9.44 -9.70
C GLY A 240 -21.77 -10.74 -9.25
N ALA A 241 -20.76 -10.69 -8.38
CA ALA A 241 -20.06 -11.85 -7.79
C ALA A 241 -20.66 -12.29 -6.45
N LEU A 242 -21.56 -11.49 -5.88
CA LEU A 242 -22.20 -11.71 -4.59
C LEU A 242 -23.68 -11.34 -4.65
N ARG A 243 -24.56 -12.27 -4.29
CA ARG A 243 -26.02 -12.04 -4.18
C ARG A 243 -26.33 -11.21 -2.93
N LYS A 244 -27.48 -10.54 -2.94
CA LYS A 244 -28.03 -9.90 -1.72
C LYS A 244 -28.41 -10.95 -0.67
N GLY A 245 -28.55 -10.52 0.58
CA GLY A 245 -29.05 -11.33 1.69
C GLY A 245 -28.00 -11.73 2.74
N TRP A 246 -26.74 -11.37 2.53
CA TRP A 246 -25.70 -11.45 3.55
C TRP A 246 -25.95 -10.44 4.68
N SER A 247 -25.48 -10.76 5.88
CA SER A 247 -25.51 -9.89 7.06
C SER A 247 -24.12 -9.35 7.33
N ALA A 248 -23.96 -8.02 7.29
CA ALA A 248 -22.71 -7.36 7.64
C ALA A 248 -22.29 -7.66 9.09
N ASP A 249 -23.27 -7.78 10.00
CA ASP A 249 -23.02 -8.12 11.41
C ASP A 249 -22.49 -9.54 11.58
N GLU A 250 -22.98 -10.47 10.77
CA GLU A 250 -22.50 -11.85 10.78
C GLU A 250 -21.08 -11.94 10.21
N VAL A 251 -20.80 -11.25 9.11
CA VAL A 251 -19.44 -11.17 8.56
C VAL A 251 -18.49 -10.52 9.57
N PHE A 252 -18.92 -9.45 10.24
CA PHE A 252 -18.14 -8.81 11.30
C PHE A 252 -17.84 -9.79 12.44
N ARG A 253 -18.85 -10.51 12.95
CA ARG A 253 -18.68 -11.53 13.98
C ARG A 253 -17.68 -12.60 13.56
N LEU A 254 -17.78 -13.11 12.33
CA LEU A 254 -16.86 -14.11 11.77
C LEU A 254 -15.44 -13.57 11.62
N VAL A 255 -15.27 -12.30 11.26
CA VAL A 255 -13.94 -11.65 11.21
C VAL A 255 -13.31 -11.56 12.61
N VAL A 256 -14.09 -11.24 13.64
CA VAL A 256 -13.61 -11.03 15.02
C VAL A 256 -13.38 -12.34 15.77
N GLU A 257 -14.29 -13.30 15.59
CA GLU A 257 -14.40 -14.51 16.42
C GLU A 257 -14.20 -15.82 15.65
N GLY A 258 -14.50 -15.84 14.34
CA GLY A 258 -14.47 -17.04 13.51
C GLY A 258 -13.10 -17.38 12.90
N SER A 259 -13.04 -18.52 12.20
CA SER A 259 -11.91 -18.91 11.36
C SER A 259 -12.03 -18.35 9.93
N GLU A 260 -10.94 -18.42 9.15
CA GLU A 260 -10.99 -18.07 7.72
C GLU A 260 -11.93 -19.03 6.96
N GLU A 261 -11.99 -20.28 7.38
CA GLU A 261 -12.87 -21.31 6.83
C GLU A 261 -14.35 -21.01 7.12
N ASP A 262 -14.69 -20.59 8.34
CA ASP A 262 -16.06 -20.18 8.69
C ASP A 262 -16.51 -18.98 7.86
N LEU A 263 -15.63 -17.99 7.72
CA LEU A 263 -15.87 -16.79 6.92
C LEU A 263 -16.06 -17.13 5.44
N ALA A 264 -15.19 -17.97 4.87
CA ALA A 264 -15.29 -18.42 3.49
C ALA A 264 -16.59 -19.22 3.26
N GLY A 265 -16.92 -20.14 4.17
CA GLY A 265 -18.13 -20.96 4.09
C GLY A 265 -19.41 -20.13 4.15
N TYR A 266 -19.44 -19.09 4.98
CA TYR A 266 -20.56 -18.14 5.01
C TYR A 266 -20.72 -17.39 3.68
N LEU A 267 -19.62 -16.88 3.11
CA LEU A 267 -19.66 -16.15 1.84
C LEU A 267 -20.10 -17.04 0.67
N ASP A 268 -19.70 -18.31 0.65
CA ASP A 268 -20.04 -19.27 -0.39
C ASP A 268 -21.58 -19.46 -0.55
N LEU A 269 -22.37 -19.22 0.52
CA LEU A 269 -23.84 -19.25 0.45
C LEU A 269 -24.42 -18.20 -0.49
N PHE A 270 -23.69 -17.10 -0.71
CA PHE A 270 -24.16 -15.92 -1.45
C PHE A 270 -23.44 -15.70 -2.78
N LEU A 271 -22.33 -16.40 -3.05
CA LEU A 271 -21.64 -16.31 -4.33
C LEU A 271 -22.59 -16.69 -5.49
N THR A 272 -22.47 -15.98 -6.60
CA THR A 272 -23.20 -16.18 -7.87
C THR A 272 -22.38 -16.99 -8.82
#